data_AF-A0A7X9PDH3-F1
#
_entry.id   AF-A0A7X9PDH3-F1
#
_cell.length_a   1.000
_cell.length_b   1.000
_cell.length_c   1.000
_cell.angle_alpha   90.00
_cell.angle_beta   90.00
_cell.angle_gamma   90.00
#
_symmetry.space_group_name_H-M   'P 1'
#
loop_
_entity.id
_entity.type
_entity.pdbx_description
1 polymer ?
#
loop_
_entity_poly.entity_id
_entity_poly.type
_entity_poly.pdbx_seq_one_letter_code
_entity_poly.pdbx_strand_id
1 'polypeptide(L)'
;AQFVCGKCNPQYAPITAFPTVSAEATSSGADVWSNDATTMSQYWLSSLFVDPAAASTDVVTAINTRTINAAGVYMISTSAAPNDGSITWTALLGADYAASLQSLLPQLLAGQGNLNAGATITLASFNPDVVSTAKQDLFKQVADSLAAGDIIPSTIR
;
A
#
# COMPACT_ATOMS: atom_id res chain seq x y z
N ALA A 1 -6.03 -21.00 -0.76
CA ALA A 1 -6.03 -20.33 -2.08
C ALA A 1 -4.71 -19.57 -2.22
N GLN A 2 -4.06 -19.58 -3.39
CA GLN A 2 -2.83 -18.80 -3.59
C GLN A 2 -3.23 -17.36 -3.94
N PHE A 3 -2.94 -16.41 -3.04
CA PHE A 3 -3.01 -14.99 -3.36
C PHE A 3 -1.84 -14.65 -4.29
N VAL A 4 -2.07 -14.85 -5.58
CA VAL A 4 -1.21 -14.29 -6.61
C VAL A 4 -1.58 -12.82 -6.67
N CYS A 5 -0.94 -11.96 -5.87
CA CYS A 5 -0.79 -10.57 -6.28
C CYS A 5 -0.24 -10.64 -7.70
N GLY A 6 -1.09 -10.32 -8.69
CA GLY A 6 -0.93 -10.73 -10.07
C GLY A 6 0.53 -10.67 -10.49
N LYS A 7 1.11 -11.82 -10.80
CA LYS A 7 2.47 -11.91 -11.34
C LYS A 7 2.42 -11.20 -12.68
N CYS A 8 2.65 -9.89 -12.68
CA CYS A 8 2.82 -9.10 -13.89
C CYS A 8 4.13 -9.60 -14.49
N ASN A 9 4.00 -10.52 -15.44
CA ASN A 9 5.11 -11.08 -16.20
C ASN A 9 5.14 -10.36 -17.55
N PRO A 10 5.85 -9.23 -17.66
CA PRO A 10 5.94 -8.50 -18.91
C PRO A 10 6.53 -9.40 -20.00
N GLN A 11 5.80 -9.54 -21.12
CA GLN A 11 6.24 -10.29 -22.29
C GLN A 11 7.19 -9.47 -23.18
N TYR A 12 7.27 -8.16 -22.94
CA TYR A 12 8.07 -7.20 -23.71
C TYR A 12 8.96 -6.40 -22.77
N ALA A 13 10.17 -6.08 -23.22
CA ALA A 13 11.19 -5.42 -22.40
C ALA A 13 10.71 -4.05 -21.86
N PRO A 14 11.09 -3.69 -20.61
CA PRO A 14 11.99 -4.43 -19.72
C PRO A 14 11.31 -5.64 -19.04
N ILE A 15 11.99 -6.79 -19.07
CA ILE A 15 11.51 -8.01 -18.42
C ILE A 15 11.79 -7.91 -16.92
N THR A 16 10.91 -7.24 -16.19
CA THR A 16 11.01 -7.06 -14.73
C THR A 16 9.92 -7.88 -14.04
N ALA A 17 10.32 -8.65 -13.03
CA ALA A 17 9.37 -9.36 -12.18
C ALA A 17 8.82 -8.39 -11.13
N PHE A 18 7.51 -8.16 -11.15
CA PHE A 18 6.82 -7.40 -10.11
C PHE A 18 6.30 -8.32 -9.00
N PRO A 19 6.19 -7.83 -7.75
CA PRO A 19 6.51 -6.47 -7.31
C PRO A 19 8.02 -6.22 -7.18
N THR A 20 8.45 -5.01 -7.57
CA THR A 20 9.83 -4.54 -7.34
C THR A 20 9.82 -3.62 -6.11
N VAL A 21 10.77 -3.82 -5.21
CA VAL A 21 10.87 -3.06 -3.95
C VAL A 21 12.18 -2.28 -3.95
N SER A 22 12.10 -0.99 -3.66
CA SER A 22 13.24 -0.17 -3.21
C SER A 22 13.03 0.18 -1.74
N ALA A 23 14.06 0.07 -0.93
CA ALA A 23 13.98 0.28 0.49
C ALA A 23 15.20 1.05 0.98
N GLU A 24 14.94 2.09 1.74
CA GLU A 24 15.94 2.96 2.34
C GLU A 24 15.65 3.13 3.84
N ALA A 25 16.64 3.59 4.58
CA ALA A 25 16.42 3.92 5.99
C ALA A 25 15.39 5.05 6.12
N THR A 26 14.56 5.03 7.16
CA THR A 26 13.60 6.11 7.43
C THR A 26 14.26 7.49 7.60
N SER A 27 15.55 7.51 7.96
CA SER A 27 16.37 8.72 8.07
C SER A 27 17.01 9.16 6.76
N SER A 28 16.82 8.43 5.66
CA SER A 28 17.37 8.78 4.35
C SER A 28 16.74 10.08 3.84
N GLY A 29 17.58 10.91 3.20
CA GLY A 29 17.16 12.20 2.64
C GLY A 29 16.24 12.05 1.43
N ALA A 30 15.53 13.13 1.10
CA ALA A 30 14.63 13.16 -0.07
C ALA A 30 15.37 12.92 -1.40
N ASP A 31 16.66 13.25 -1.46
CA ASP A 31 17.54 13.02 -2.61
C ASP A 31 17.77 11.52 -2.87
N VAL A 32 18.01 10.74 -1.82
CA VAL A 32 18.18 9.28 -1.92
C VAL A 32 16.90 8.63 -2.42
N TRP A 33 15.77 8.97 -1.81
CA TRP A 33 14.46 8.46 -2.23
C TRP A 33 14.08 8.87 -3.66
N SER A 34 14.43 10.09 -4.09
CA SER A 34 14.17 10.57 -5.45
C SER A 34 15.03 9.84 -6.50
N ASN A 35 16.27 9.48 -6.17
CA ASN A 35 17.13 8.66 -7.04
C ASN A 35 16.57 7.25 -7.21
N ASP A 36 16.08 6.64 -6.13
CA ASP A 36 15.40 5.35 -6.18
C ASP A 36 14.13 5.42 -7.03
N ALA A 37 13.30 6.43 -6.83
CA ALA A 37 12.10 6.67 -7.62
C ALA A 37 12.43 6.86 -9.11
N THR A 38 13.52 7.57 -9.43
CA THR A 38 14.02 7.73 -10.79
C THR A 38 14.39 6.38 -11.40
N THR A 39 15.06 5.51 -10.64
CA THR A 39 15.39 4.15 -11.08
C THR A 39 14.13 3.32 -11.31
N MET A 40 13.16 3.39 -10.39
CA MET A 40 11.89 2.67 -10.51
C MET A 40 11.04 3.15 -11.69
N SER A 41 11.11 4.44 -12.07
CA SER A 41 10.39 4.99 -13.22
C SER A 41 10.75 4.28 -14.54
N GLN A 42 11.94 3.69 -14.64
CA GLN A 42 12.38 2.96 -15.84
C GLN A 42 11.56 1.70 -16.11
N TYR A 43 10.82 1.21 -15.12
CA TYR A 43 9.98 0.03 -15.23
C TYR A 43 8.54 0.31 -15.69
N TRP A 44 8.22 1.56 -16.06
CA TRP A 44 6.90 1.94 -16.58
C TRP A 44 5.78 1.49 -15.63
N LEU A 45 5.69 2.11 -14.46
CA LEU A 45 4.76 1.66 -13.43
C LEU A 45 3.32 2.06 -13.76
N SER A 46 2.37 1.16 -13.49
CA SER A 46 0.93 1.49 -13.48
C SER A 46 0.45 1.90 -12.10
N SER A 47 1.03 1.31 -11.05
CA SER A 47 0.70 1.57 -9.65
C SER A 47 1.93 1.44 -8.76
N LEU A 48 1.99 2.22 -7.69
CA LEU A 48 3.08 2.18 -6.71
C LEU A 48 2.52 2.32 -5.30
N PHE A 49 3.04 1.52 -4.37
CA PHE A 49 2.90 1.79 -2.95
C PHE A 49 4.07 2.65 -2.48
N VAL A 50 3.77 3.76 -1.79
CA VAL A 50 4.76 4.69 -1.24
C VAL A 50 4.62 4.68 0.28
N ASP A 51 5.71 4.41 0.99
CA ASP A 51 5.72 4.54 2.45
C ASP A 51 5.61 6.02 2.86
N PRO A 52 4.87 6.38 3.93
CA PRO A 52 4.78 7.76 4.42
C PRO A 52 6.13 8.45 4.63
N ALA A 53 7.18 7.72 5.01
CA ALA A 53 8.53 8.28 5.18
C ALA A 53 9.17 8.72 3.85
N ALA A 54 8.79 8.08 2.74
CA ALA A 54 9.25 8.40 1.40
C ALA A 54 8.27 9.31 0.62
N ALA A 55 7.16 9.69 1.23
CA ALA A 55 6.11 10.47 0.58
C ALA A 55 6.49 11.95 0.48
N SER A 56 7.30 12.28 -0.52
CA SER A 56 7.69 13.66 -0.85
C SER A 56 7.31 14.02 -2.28
N THR A 57 7.19 15.32 -2.56
CA THR A 57 6.92 15.83 -3.91
C THR A 57 8.01 15.44 -4.90
N ASP A 58 9.27 15.35 -4.45
CA ASP A 58 10.41 15.00 -5.31
C ASP A 58 10.32 13.55 -5.77
N VAL A 59 9.97 12.63 -4.87
CA VAL A 59 9.75 11.21 -5.16
C VAL A 59 8.59 11.03 -6.14
N VAL A 60 7.48 11.72 -5.90
CA VAL A 60 6.30 11.68 -6.76
C VAL A 60 6.56 12.29 -8.13
N THR A 61 7.37 13.34 -8.20
CA THR A 61 7.76 13.94 -9.48
C THR A 61 8.67 12.98 -10.25
N ALA A 62 9.66 12.40 -9.59
CA ALA A 62 10.58 11.43 -10.18
C ALA A 62 9.85 10.20 -10.76
N ILE A 63 8.87 9.64 -10.02
CA ILE A 63 8.14 8.45 -10.46
C ILE A 63 7.23 8.72 -11.66
N ASN A 64 6.63 9.92 -11.73
CA ASN A 64 5.69 10.28 -12.79
C ASN A 64 6.37 10.73 -14.10
N THR A 65 7.71 10.68 -14.18
CA THR A 65 8.43 11.01 -15.41
C THR A 65 8.23 10.00 -16.54
N ARG A 66 7.91 8.74 -16.19
CA ARG A 66 7.72 7.63 -17.15
C ARG A 66 6.56 6.76 -16.71
N THR A 67 5.39 7.00 -17.30
CA THR A 67 4.14 6.35 -16.88
C THR A 67 3.52 5.57 -18.03
N ILE A 68 2.85 4.45 -17.70
CA ILE A 68 2.04 3.71 -18.68
C ILE A 68 0.73 4.44 -18.96
N ASN A 69 0.15 5.06 -17.93
CA ASN A 69 -1.14 5.72 -18.04
C ASN A 69 -0.95 7.20 -18.37
N ALA A 70 -1.84 7.74 -19.21
CA ALA A 70 -1.93 9.17 -19.48
C ALA A 70 -2.21 10.01 -18.23
N ALA A 71 -2.81 9.40 -17.20
CA ALA A 71 -3.11 10.02 -15.91
C ALA A 71 -1.99 9.88 -14.86
N GLY A 72 -0.86 9.26 -15.20
CA GLY A 72 0.25 9.02 -14.27
C GLY A 72 0.19 7.66 -13.55
N VAL A 73 1.06 7.48 -12.55
CA VAL A 73 1.10 6.26 -11.72
C VAL A 73 0.03 6.33 -10.64
N TYR A 74 -0.75 5.25 -10.45
CA TYR A 74 -1.69 5.17 -9.34
C TYR A 74 -0.95 4.99 -8.01
N MET A 75 -0.97 6.02 -7.16
CA MET A 75 -0.22 6.03 -5.90
C MET A 75 -1.09 5.58 -4.73
N ILE A 76 -0.58 4.61 -3.99
CA ILE A 76 -1.22 4.05 -2.80
C ILE A 76 -0.28 4.29 -1.61
N SER A 77 -0.82 4.71 -0.48
CA SER A 77 -0.05 4.82 0.77
C SER A 77 -0.92 4.46 1.97
N THR A 78 -0.45 4.70 3.17
CA THR A 78 -1.25 4.59 4.39
C THR A 78 -1.83 5.95 4.79
N SER A 79 -2.81 5.98 5.68
CA SER A 79 -3.41 7.21 6.19
C SER A 79 -2.44 8.11 6.97
N ALA A 80 -1.21 7.66 7.22
CA ALA A 80 -0.14 8.47 7.81
C ALA A 80 0.62 9.31 6.78
N ALA A 81 0.36 9.13 5.47
CA ALA A 81 0.99 9.92 4.43
C ALA A 81 0.55 11.39 4.48
N PRO A 82 1.40 12.33 4.03
CA PRO A 82 1.02 13.73 3.87
C PRO A 82 -0.21 13.88 2.97
N ASN A 83 -1.17 14.67 3.43
CA ASN A 83 -2.41 14.97 2.70
C ASN A 83 -2.64 16.48 2.60
N ASP A 84 -1.56 17.24 2.38
CA ASP A 84 -1.54 18.69 2.22
C ASP A 84 -1.88 19.14 0.78
N GLY A 85 -2.30 18.21 -0.09
CA GLY A 85 -2.63 18.46 -1.49
C GLY A 85 -1.43 18.46 -2.43
N SER A 86 -0.20 18.30 -1.92
CA SER A 86 1.01 18.22 -2.75
C SER A 86 1.12 16.91 -3.52
N ILE A 87 0.48 15.84 -3.03
CA ILE A 87 0.49 14.51 -3.63
C ILE A 87 -0.96 14.04 -3.82
N THR A 88 -1.28 13.55 -5.02
CA THR A 88 -2.59 12.98 -5.33
C THR A 88 -2.59 11.48 -5.09
N TRP A 89 -3.13 11.06 -3.94
CA TRP A 89 -3.28 9.64 -3.60
C TRP A 89 -4.49 9.01 -4.31
N THR A 90 -4.27 7.86 -4.96
CA THR A 90 -5.37 7.05 -5.52
C THR A 90 -6.10 6.29 -4.43
N ALA A 91 -5.38 5.80 -3.42
CA ALA A 91 -5.96 5.18 -2.23
C ALA A 91 -5.05 5.35 -1.01
N LEU A 92 -5.65 5.50 0.16
CA LEU A 92 -4.99 5.51 1.46
C LEU A 92 -5.51 4.35 2.30
N LEU A 93 -4.60 3.52 2.79
CA LEU A 93 -4.88 2.40 3.65
C LEU A 93 -4.89 2.84 5.11
N GLY A 94 -5.97 2.54 5.82
CA GLY A 94 -6.09 2.76 7.26
C GLY A 94 -6.06 1.46 8.05
N ALA A 95 -6.15 1.59 9.36
CA ALA A 95 -6.37 0.47 10.26
C ALA A 95 -7.60 0.77 11.14
N ASP A 96 -8.48 -0.21 11.29
CA ASP A 96 -9.64 -0.10 12.19
C ASP A 96 -9.26 -0.52 13.61
N TYR A 97 -8.68 0.43 14.34
CA TYR A 97 -8.33 0.25 15.75
C TYR A 97 -9.58 0.16 16.63
N ALA A 98 -10.69 0.79 16.25
CA ALA A 98 -11.90 0.84 17.06
C ALA A 98 -12.56 -0.54 17.15
N ALA A 99 -12.72 -1.23 16.01
CA ALA A 99 -13.24 -2.60 15.98
C ALA A 99 -12.34 -3.55 16.78
N SER A 100 -11.01 -3.38 16.63
CA SER A 100 -10.02 -4.19 17.34
C SER A 100 -10.10 -3.99 18.86
N LEU A 101 -10.23 -2.74 19.32
CA LEU A 101 -10.40 -2.40 20.73
C LEU A 101 -11.72 -2.92 21.29
N GLN A 102 -12.82 -2.81 20.55
CA GLN A 102 -14.12 -3.36 20.96
C GLN A 102 -14.06 -4.87 21.19
N SER A 103 -13.29 -5.60 20.37
CA SER A 103 -13.11 -7.05 20.55
C SER A 103 -12.32 -7.42 21.81
N LEU A 104 -11.36 -6.57 22.22
CA LEU A 104 -10.53 -6.78 23.41
C LEU A 104 -11.17 -6.27 24.70
N LEU A 105 -12.11 -5.32 24.59
CA LEU A 105 -12.72 -4.65 25.72
C LEU A 105 -13.30 -5.61 26.77
N PRO A 106 -14.05 -6.68 26.41
CA PRO A 106 -14.57 -7.63 27.41
C PRO A 106 -13.47 -8.35 28.21
N GLN A 107 -12.35 -8.69 27.56
CA GLN A 107 -11.23 -9.38 28.20
C GLN A 107 -10.44 -8.44 29.11
N LEU A 108 -10.26 -7.18 28.69
CA LEU A 108 -9.69 -6.12 29.53
C LEU A 108 -10.54 -5.86 30.79
N LEU A 109 -11.87 -5.80 30.64
CA LEU A 109 -12.79 -5.66 31.77
C LEU A 109 -12.76 -6.86 32.71
N ALA A 110 -12.44 -8.05 32.20
CA ALA A 110 -12.24 -9.26 33.00
C ALA A 110 -10.88 -9.31 33.72
N GLY A 111 -10.07 -8.24 33.64
CA GLY A 111 -8.75 -8.15 34.28
C GLY A 111 -7.64 -8.89 33.53
N GLN A 112 -7.88 -9.31 32.28
CA GLN A 112 -6.83 -9.92 31.44
C GLN A 112 -5.99 -8.80 30.82
N GLY A 113 -4.74 -8.68 31.27
CA GLY A 113 -3.74 -7.78 30.68
C GLY A 113 -2.95 -8.46 29.55
N ASN A 114 -2.07 -7.69 28.89
CA ASN A 114 -1.15 -8.18 27.86
C ASN A 114 -1.83 -8.85 26.65
N LEU A 115 -2.97 -8.31 26.23
CA LEU A 115 -3.70 -8.78 25.05
C LEU A 115 -3.14 -8.10 23.79
N ASN A 116 -2.89 -8.88 22.75
CA ASN A 116 -2.52 -8.39 21.43
C ASN A 116 -3.70 -8.59 20.48
N ALA A 117 -4.15 -7.52 19.83
CA ALA A 117 -5.05 -7.61 18.69
C ALA A 117 -4.38 -7.02 17.45
N GLY A 118 -4.44 -7.76 16.35
CA GLY A 118 -4.11 -7.21 15.03
C GLY A 118 -5.23 -6.28 14.57
N ALA A 119 -4.87 -5.09 14.08
CA ALA A 119 -5.85 -4.19 13.49
C ALA A 119 -6.19 -4.64 12.07
N THR A 120 -7.48 -4.66 11.73
CA THR A 120 -7.92 -4.94 10.36
C THR A 120 -7.59 -3.75 9.47
N ILE A 121 -6.97 -3.99 8.32
CA ILE A 121 -6.65 -2.95 7.34
C ILE A 121 -7.92 -2.53 6.59
N THR A 122 -8.12 -1.24 6.41
CA THR A 122 -9.29 -0.65 5.75
C THR A 122 -8.88 0.33 4.65
N LEU A 123 -9.82 0.71 3.78
CA LEU A 123 -9.64 1.83 2.86
C LEU A 123 -10.07 3.12 3.56
N ALA A 124 -9.11 3.95 3.95
CA ALA A 124 -9.37 5.23 4.63
C ALA A 124 -9.84 6.31 3.65
N SER A 125 -9.29 6.32 2.43
CA SER A 125 -9.69 7.21 1.34
C SER A 125 -9.37 6.54 0.01
N PHE A 126 -10.14 6.84 -1.04
CA PHE A 126 -9.91 6.31 -2.38
C PHE A 126 -10.56 7.18 -3.45
N ASN A 127 -10.01 7.12 -4.67
CA ASN A 127 -10.63 7.69 -5.86
C ASN A 127 -11.64 6.68 -6.46
N PRO A 128 -12.95 6.98 -6.47
CA PRO A 128 -13.98 6.05 -6.97
C PRO A 128 -13.90 5.78 -8.48
N ASP A 129 -13.31 6.69 -9.27
CA ASP A 129 -13.14 6.50 -10.72
C ASP A 129 -12.11 5.40 -11.03
N VAL A 130 -11.19 5.15 -10.10
CA VAL A 130 -10.14 4.11 -10.22
C VAL A 130 -10.47 2.89 -9.37
N VAL A 131 -10.97 3.10 -8.16
CA VAL A 131 -11.31 2.08 -7.16
C VAL A 131 -12.82 1.87 -7.13
N SER A 132 -13.32 1.20 -8.16
CA SER A 132 -14.75 0.81 -8.29
C SER A 132 -15.24 -0.02 -7.11
N THR A 133 -16.56 -0.07 -6.88
CA THR A 133 -17.20 -0.88 -5.82
C THR A 133 -16.73 -2.34 -5.81
N ALA A 134 -16.63 -2.99 -6.98
CA ALA A 134 -16.14 -4.38 -7.05
C ALA A 134 -14.71 -4.56 -6.51
N LYS A 135 -13.85 -3.55 -6.67
CA LYS A 135 -12.48 -3.58 -6.10
C LYS A 135 -12.50 -3.35 -4.59
N GLN A 136 -13.43 -2.54 -4.09
CA GLN A 136 -13.61 -2.33 -2.65
C GLN A 136 -14.12 -3.61 -1.98
N ASP A 137 -15.09 -4.29 -2.60
CA ASP A 137 -15.62 -5.56 -2.11
C ASP A 137 -14.55 -6.65 -2.10
N LEU A 138 -13.74 -6.73 -3.17
CA LEU A 138 -12.60 -7.63 -3.21
C LEU A 138 -11.61 -7.29 -2.11
N PHE A 139 -11.23 -6.02 -1.96
CA PHE A 139 -10.33 -5.57 -0.89
C PHE A 139 -10.84 -6.00 0.49
N LYS A 140 -12.13 -5.78 0.78
CA LYS A 140 -12.73 -6.18 2.05
C LYS A 140 -12.64 -7.70 2.26
N GLN A 141 -12.94 -8.50 1.24
CA GLN A 141 -12.80 -9.96 1.34
C GLN A 141 -11.36 -10.39 1.66
N VAL A 142 -10.37 -9.74 1.02
CA VAL A 142 -8.95 -10.00 1.30
C VAL A 142 -8.58 -9.58 2.72
N ALA A 143 -9.02 -8.40 3.16
CA ALA A 143 -8.75 -7.89 4.51
C ALA A 143 -9.37 -8.79 5.59
N ASP A 144 -10.61 -9.24 5.40
CA ASP A 144 -11.30 -10.17 6.31
C ASP A 144 -10.57 -11.54 6.35
N SER A 145 -10.13 -12.05 5.19
CA SER A 145 -9.36 -13.29 5.10
C SER A 145 -7.97 -13.18 5.74
N LEU A 146 -7.32 -12.01 5.62
CA LEU A 146 -6.04 -11.72 6.28
C LEU A 146 -6.21 -11.65 7.80
N ALA A 147 -7.27 -10.99 8.29
CA ALA A 147 -7.60 -10.92 9.70
C ALA A 147 -7.95 -12.30 10.30
N ALA A 148 -8.59 -13.17 9.50
CA ALA A 148 -8.88 -14.56 9.87
C ALA A 148 -7.63 -15.46 9.88
N GLY A 149 -6.50 -15.01 9.32
CA GLY A 149 -5.28 -15.80 9.19
C GLY A 149 -5.30 -16.80 8.02
N ASP A 150 -6.29 -16.73 7.13
CA ASP A 150 -6.39 -17.57 5.93
C ASP A 150 -5.35 -17.18 4.87
N ILE A 151 -4.86 -15.95 4.94
CA ILE A 151 -3.79 -15.40 4.09
C ILE A 151 -2.56 -15.14 4.95
N ILE A 152 -1.42 -15.70 4.56
CA ILE A 152 -0.13 -15.43 5.19
C ILE A 152 0.77 -14.73 4.15
N PRO A 153 0.96 -13.40 4.24
CA PRO A 153 1.69 -12.63 3.22
C PRO A 153 3.16 -13.05 3.02
N SER A 154 3.75 -13.70 4.01
CA SER A 154 5.17 -14.08 4.01
C SER A 154 5.49 -15.39 3.27
N THR A 155 4.52 -16.04 2.62
CA THR A 155 4.80 -17.18 1.74
C THR A 155 5.37 -16.70 0.41
N ILE A 156 6.64 -16.31 0.41
CA ILE A 156 7.44 -16.12 -0.81
C ILE A 156 7.88 -17.52 -1.27
N ARG A 157 7.62 -17.88 -2.52
CA ARG A 157 8.26 -19.03 -3.19
C ARG A 157 8.67 -18.64 -4.60
#